data_AF-A0A7V6UVH7-F1
#
_entry.id   AF-A0A7V6UVH7-F1
#
_cell.length_a   1.000
_cell.length_b   1.000
_cell.length_c   1.000
_cell.angle_alpha   90.00
_cell.angle_beta   90.00
_cell.angle_gamma   90.00
#
_symmetry.space_group_name_H-M   'P 1'
#
loop_
_entity.id
_entity.type
_entity.pdbx_description
1 polymer ?
#
loop_
_entity_poly.entity_id
_entity_poly.type
_entity_poly.pdbx_seq_one_letter_code
_entity_poly.pdbx_strand_id
1 'polypeptide(L)'
;MAESPYYGAVESINTDLFDDTINAFRAAINQYRTARERVFVSTDKLVSVWEGEGQESFEAAYRILKTRLNDEEDNLRTIAENLEDMRQSYRDWDNALAQQFNNSK
;
A
#
# COMPACT_ATOMS: atom_id res chain seq x y z
N MET A 1 14.08 39.51 32.11
CA MET A 1 13.48 38.28 31.55
C MET A 1 12.61 38.72 30.39
N ALA A 2 13.04 38.46 29.16
CA ALA A 2 12.22 38.65 27.97
C ALA A 2 12.23 37.31 27.24
N GLU A 3 11.08 36.66 27.24
CA GLU A 3 10.87 35.36 26.62
C GLU A 3 11.05 35.51 25.10
N SER A 4 12.06 34.83 24.57
CA SER A 4 12.28 34.71 23.14
C SER A 4 11.11 33.91 22.55
N PRO A 5 10.40 34.41 21.53
CA PRO A 5 9.35 33.64 20.89
C PRO A 5 10.05 32.51 20.12
N TYR A 6 9.98 31.30 20.65
CA TYR A 6 10.35 30.10 19.93
C TYR A 6 9.28 29.91 18.84
N TYR A 7 9.47 30.59 17.70
CA TYR A 7 8.83 30.20 16.45
C TYR A 7 9.46 28.85 16.10
N GLY A 8 8.85 27.77 16.58
CA GLY A 8 9.13 26.44 16.09
C GLY A 8 8.86 26.46 14.58
N ALA A 9 9.91 26.67 13.80
CA ALA A 9 9.89 26.36 12.39
C ALA A 9 9.56 24.87 12.32
N VAL A 10 8.31 24.57 12.00
CA VAL A 10 7.95 23.25 11.52
C VAL A 10 8.78 23.08 10.25
N GLU A 11 9.90 22.36 10.35
CA GLU A 11 10.55 21.79 9.18
C GLU A 11 9.48 20.99 8.45
N SER A 12 9.19 21.37 7.21
CA SER A 12 8.25 20.66 6.33
C SER A 12 8.44 19.16 6.48
N ILE A 13 7.35 18.43 6.64
CA ILE A 13 7.44 16.97 6.77
C ILE A 13 8.06 16.42 5.49
N ASN A 14 9.08 15.56 5.64
CA ASN A 14 9.78 14.97 4.50
C ASN A 14 8.83 14.01 3.76
N THR A 15 8.11 14.54 2.76
CA THR A 15 7.21 13.77 1.91
C THR A 15 7.93 12.89 0.90
N ASP A 16 9.25 13.04 0.73
CA ASP A 16 10.04 12.21 -0.19
C ASP A 16 10.15 10.77 0.33
N LEU A 17 10.28 10.59 1.66
CA LEU A 17 10.24 9.25 2.26
C LEU A 17 8.87 8.57 2.12
N PHE A 18 7.78 9.36 2.10
CA PHE A 18 6.46 8.83 1.76
C PHE A 18 6.43 8.36 0.31
N ASP A 19 6.94 9.17 -0.63
CA ASP A 19 7.00 8.82 -2.04
C ASP A 19 7.81 7.54 -2.29
N ASP A 20 8.99 7.43 -1.68
CA ASP A 20 9.83 6.23 -1.76
C ASP A 20 9.11 4.98 -1.22
N THR A 21 8.45 5.12 -0.07
CA THR A 21 7.73 4.01 0.57
C THR A 21 6.52 3.59 -0.27
N ILE A 22 5.71 4.54 -0.76
CA ILE A 22 4.56 4.29 -1.64
C ILE A 22 5.03 3.58 -2.92
N ASN A 23 6.14 4.02 -3.51
CA ASN A 23 6.72 3.39 -4.69
C ASN A 23 7.17 1.95 -4.41
N ALA A 24 7.77 1.67 -3.25
CA ALA A 24 8.12 0.33 -2.82
C ALA A 24 6.89 -0.57 -2.68
N PHE A 25 5.81 -0.08 -2.05
CA PHE A 25 4.54 -0.81 -1.97
C PHE A 25 3.95 -1.11 -3.34
N ARG A 26 3.89 -0.13 -4.24
CA ARG A 26 3.38 -0.31 -5.62
C ARG A 26 4.19 -1.36 -6.38
N ALA A 27 5.51 -1.35 -6.25
CA ALA A 27 6.37 -2.36 -6.85
C ALA A 27 6.10 -3.76 -6.27
N ALA A 28 6.01 -3.88 -4.94
CA ALA A 28 5.73 -5.14 -4.25
C ALA A 28 4.35 -5.71 -4.63
N ILE A 29 3.31 -4.88 -4.69
CA ILE A 29 1.95 -5.28 -5.12
C ILE A 29 1.98 -5.87 -6.52
N ASN A 30 2.70 -5.25 -7.46
CA ASN A 30 2.81 -5.76 -8.83
C ASN A 30 3.56 -7.10 -8.90
N GLN A 31 4.66 -7.24 -8.15
CA GLN A 31 5.41 -8.49 -8.06
C GLN A 31 4.56 -9.61 -7.43
N TYR A 32 3.86 -9.28 -6.35
CA TYR A 32 2.95 -10.17 -5.65
C TYR A 32 1.84 -10.67 -6.58
N ARG A 33 1.15 -9.75 -7.27
CA ARG A 33 0.10 -10.09 -8.24
C ARG A 33 0.61 -11.05 -9.30
N THR A 34 1.78 -10.76 -9.87
CA THR A 34 2.40 -11.61 -10.90
C THR A 34 2.70 -13.01 -10.37
N ALA A 35 3.27 -13.12 -9.16
CA ALA A 35 3.58 -14.40 -8.54
C ALA A 35 2.30 -15.19 -8.23
N ARG A 36 1.29 -14.53 -7.66
CA ARG A 36 -0.02 -15.12 -7.36
C ARG A 36 -0.69 -15.66 -8.60
N GLU A 37 -0.77 -14.87 -9.67
CA GLU A 37 -1.38 -15.28 -10.94
C GLU A 37 -0.67 -16.51 -11.55
N ARG A 38 0.66 -16.60 -11.43
CA ARG A 38 1.40 -17.80 -11.89
C ARG A 38 0.99 -19.05 -11.13
N VAL A 39 0.86 -18.95 -9.80
CA VAL A 39 0.35 -20.05 -8.97
C VAL A 39 -1.08 -20.39 -9.37
N PHE A 40 -1.90 -19.36 -9.63
CA PHE A 40 -3.30 -19.52 -10.00
C PHE A 40 -3.46 -20.32 -11.29
N VAL A 41 -2.83 -19.83 -12.35
CA VAL A 41 -2.87 -20.45 -13.68
C VAL A 41 -2.30 -21.86 -13.65
N SER A 42 -1.19 -22.10 -12.96
CA SER A 42 -0.55 -23.41 -12.95
C SER A 42 -1.40 -24.45 -12.22
N THR A 43 -1.98 -24.06 -11.10
CA THR A 43 -2.82 -24.96 -10.30
C THR A 43 -4.18 -25.19 -10.95
N ASP A 44 -4.78 -24.17 -11.56
CA ASP A 44 -6.06 -24.31 -12.28
C ASP A 44 -5.93 -25.28 -13.45
N LYS A 45 -4.79 -25.26 -14.16
CA LYS A 45 -4.46 -26.24 -15.20
C LYS A 45 -4.37 -27.66 -14.63
N LEU A 46 -3.70 -27.86 -13.50
CA LEU A 46 -3.59 -29.17 -12.87
C LEU A 46 -4.95 -29.72 -12.46
N VAL A 47 -5.76 -28.91 -11.77
CA VAL A 47 -7.10 -29.31 -11.31
C VAL A 47 -8.02 -29.63 -12.50
N SER A 48 -7.86 -28.96 -13.65
CA SER A 48 -8.70 -29.19 -14.83
C SER A 48 -8.52 -30.57 -15.50
N VAL A 49 -7.44 -31.29 -15.20
CA VAL A 49 -7.12 -32.58 -15.81
C VAL A 49 -6.93 -33.72 -14.80
N TRP A 50 -6.97 -33.42 -13.51
CA TRP A 50 -6.81 -34.40 -12.45
C TRP A 50 -8.19 -34.86 -11.99
N GLU A 51 -8.47 -36.16 -12.05
CA GLU A 51 -9.72 -36.76 -11.57
C GLU A 51 -9.50 -37.57 -10.28
N GLY A 52 -10.52 -37.60 -9.41
CA GLY A 52 -10.61 -38.47 -8.22
C GLY A 52 -10.59 -37.72 -6.88
N GLU A 53 -10.79 -38.44 -5.77
CA GLU A 53 -10.96 -37.85 -4.42
C GLU A 53 -9.78 -36.94 -3.97
N GLY A 54 -8.57 -37.21 -4.47
CA GLY A 54 -7.39 -36.37 -4.22
C GLY A 54 -7.51 -34.96 -4.84
N GLN A 55 -8.12 -34.86 -6.03
CA GLN A 55 -8.41 -33.58 -6.68
C GLN A 55 -9.38 -32.76 -5.83
N GLU A 56 -10.48 -33.36 -5.36
CA GLU A 56 -11.50 -32.65 -4.59
C GLU A 56 -10.93 -32.08 -3.27
N SER A 57 -10.15 -32.89 -2.56
CA SER A 57 -9.50 -32.47 -1.32
C SER A 57 -8.50 -31.34 -1.55
N PHE A 58 -7.71 -31.44 -2.63
CA PHE A 58 -6.77 -30.41 -3.01
C PHE A 58 -7.47 -29.12 -3.45
N GLU A 59 -8.51 -29.21 -4.27
CA GLU A 59 -9.27 -28.06 -4.77
C GLU A 59 -9.91 -27.26 -3.62
N ALA A 60 -10.46 -27.95 -2.62
CA ALA A 60 -11.01 -27.31 -1.44
C ALA A 60 -9.94 -26.50 -0.67
N ALA A 61 -8.78 -27.11 -0.40
CA ALA A 61 -7.66 -26.42 0.26
C ALA A 61 -7.14 -25.24 -0.59
N TYR A 62 -7.08 -25.43 -1.90
CA TYR A 62 -6.58 -24.45 -2.82
C TYR A 62 -7.53 -23.25 -2.99
N ARG A 63 -8.86 -23.44 -2.95
CA ARG A 63 -9.83 -22.34 -2.91
C ARG A 63 -9.62 -21.44 -1.70
N ILE A 64 -9.32 -22.01 -0.53
CA ILE A 64 -9.00 -21.24 0.69
C ILE A 64 -7.72 -20.42 0.47
N LEU A 65 -6.68 -21.02 -0.11
CA LEU A 65 -5.45 -20.32 -0.43
C LEU A 65 -5.70 -19.17 -1.43
N LYS A 66 -6.49 -19.39 -2.49
CA LYS A 66 -6.86 -18.35 -3.45
C LYS A 66 -7.47 -17.13 -2.77
N THR A 67 -8.44 -17.33 -1.87
CA THR A 67 -9.05 -16.24 -1.11
C THR A 67 -8.01 -15.49 -0.30
N ARG A 68 -7.19 -16.18 0.49
CA ARG A 68 -6.15 -15.54 1.31
C ARG A 68 -5.15 -14.72 0.50
N LEU A 69 -4.79 -15.20 -0.69
CA LEU A 69 -3.87 -14.49 -1.58
C LEU A 69 -4.54 -13.31 -2.31
N ASN A 70 -5.87 -13.28 -2.43
CA ASN A 70 -6.57 -12.09 -2.89
C ASN A 70 -6.65 -11.06 -1.76
N ASP A 71 -7.07 -11.48 -0.58
CA ASP A 71 -7.18 -10.63 0.61
C ASP A 71 -5.85 -9.93 0.93
N GLU A 72 -4.72 -10.64 0.79
CA GLU A 72 -3.40 -10.05 1.05
C GLU A 72 -2.98 -9.01 0.00
N GLU A 73 -3.39 -9.14 -1.27
CA GLU A 73 -3.19 -8.04 -2.24
C GLU A 73 -3.99 -6.80 -1.83
N ASP A 74 -5.23 -6.99 -1.38
CA ASP A 74 -6.11 -5.91 -0.95
C ASP A 74 -5.55 -5.21 0.31
N ASN A 75 -4.98 -5.99 1.25
CA ASN A 75 -4.27 -5.44 2.41
C ASN A 75 -3.08 -4.56 2.00
N LEU A 76 -2.24 -5.04 1.07
CA LEU A 76 -1.09 -4.28 0.58
C LEU A 76 -1.52 -2.98 -0.11
N ARG A 77 -2.59 -3.03 -0.93
CA ARG A 77 -3.16 -1.84 -1.58
C ARG A 77 -3.71 -0.84 -0.56
N THR A 78 -4.45 -1.32 0.43
CA THR A 78 -5.03 -0.47 1.49
C THR A 78 -3.93 0.29 2.25
N ILE A 79 -2.81 -0.36 2.57
CA ILE A 79 -1.68 0.31 3.22
C ILE A 79 -1.06 1.39 2.30
N ALA A 80 -0.88 1.08 1.02
CA ALA A 80 -0.35 2.04 0.06
C ALA A 80 -1.26 3.27 -0.09
N GLU A 81 -2.58 3.06 -0.18
CA GLU A 81 -3.59 4.13 -0.26
C GLU A 81 -3.58 5.00 1.00
N ASN A 82 -3.56 4.39 2.19
CA ASN A 82 -3.45 5.14 3.45
C ASN A 82 -2.19 6.02 3.51
N LEU A 83 -1.06 5.52 2.99
CA LEU A 83 0.18 6.32 2.92
C LEU A 83 0.07 7.48 1.93
N GLU A 84 -0.62 7.28 0.80
CA GLU A 84 -0.90 8.35 -0.16
C GLU A 84 -1.77 9.45 0.45
N ASP A 85 -2.82 9.08 1.21
CA ASP A 85 -3.71 10.02 1.90
C ASP A 85 -2.97 10.82 2.98
N MET A 86 -2.11 10.15 3.76
CA MET A 86 -1.26 10.80 4.76
C MET A 86 -0.29 11.79 4.11
N ARG A 87 0.39 11.37 3.03
CA ARG A 87 1.29 12.25 2.28
C ARG A 87 0.57 13.49 1.76
N GLN A 88 -0.63 13.32 1.20
CA GLN A 88 -1.41 14.43 0.67
C GLN A 88 -1.83 15.40 1.77
N SER A 89 -2.27 14.88 2.92
CA SER A 89 -2.63 15.70 4.08
C SER A 89 -1.47 16.58 4.55
N TYR A 90 -0.24 16.06 4.55
CA TYR A 90 0.95 16.86 4.90
C TYR A 90 1.27 17.95 3.87
N ARG A 91 1.16 17.64 2.57
CA ARG A 91 1.35 18.65 1.51
C ARG A 91 0.32 19.77 1.60
N ASP A 92 -0.93 19.44 1.89
CA ASP A 92 -2.00 20.43 2.04
C ASP A 92 -1.77 21.34 3.25
N TRP A 93 -1.27 20.77 4.36
CA TRP A 93 -0.91 21.53 5.55
C TRP A 93 0.26 22.50 5.30
N ASP A 94 1.32 22.05 4.65
CA ASP A 94 2.47 22.89 4.28
C ASP A 94 2.05 24.06 3.37
N ASN A 95 1.17 23.79 2.39
CA ASN A 95 0.62 24.81 1.50
C ASN A 95 -0.21 25.85 2.27
N ALA A 96 -1.04 25.43 3.22
CA ALA A 96 -1.85 26.32 4.03
C ALA A 96 -0.99 27.23 4.93
N LEU A 97 0.06 26.68 5.55
CA LEU A 97 1.03 27.45 6.32
C LEU A 97 1.75 28.50 5.46
N ALA A 98 2.23 28.11 4.27
CA ALA A 98 2.91 29.03 3.36
C ALA A 98 2.02 30.22 2.95
N GLN A 99 0.72 29.98 2.73
CA GLN A 99 -0.24 31.05 2.42
C GLN A 99 -0.46 32.00 3.60
N GLN A 100 -0.52 31.49 4.84
CA GLN A 100 -0.67 32.33 6.04
C GLN A 100 0.55 33.24 6.27
N PHE A 101 1.77 32.75 6.02
CA PHE A 101 2.98 33.57 6.12
C PHE A 101 3.09 34.63 5.01
N ASN A 102 2.60 34.34 3.81
CA ASN A 102 2.59 35.31 2.71
C ASN A 102 1.52 36.40 2.89
N ASN A 103 0.38 36.10 3.51
CA ASN A 103 -0.71 37.06 3.75
C ASN A 103 -0.55 37.88 5.05
N SER A 104 0.49 37.61 5.86
CA SER A 104 0.79 38.34 7.11
C SER A 104 1.97 39.33 6.98
N LYS A 105 2.43 39.59 5.75
CA LYS A 105 3.35 40.68 5.39
C LYS A 105 2.61 41.81 4.69
#